data_AF-A0A7S1HHU1-F1
#
_entry.id   AF-A0A7S1HHU1-F1
#
_cell.length_a   1.000
_cell.length_b   1.000
_cell.length_c   1.000
_cell.angle_alpha   90.00
_cell.angle_beta   90.00
_cell.angle_gamma   90.00
#
_symmetry.space_group_name_H-M   'P 1'
#
loop_
_entity.id
_entity.type
_entity.pdbx_description
1 polymer ?
#
loop_
_entity_poly.entity_id
_entity_poly.type
_entity_poly.pdbx_seq_one_letter_code
_entity_poly.pdbx_strand_id
1 'polypeptide(L)'
;GRAGFEAGMKLYFERHDGQAVTCDDFAQAIADANPGSALATRLDAFKRWYSQAGTPRVRARGEHDAAARSYTLRFTQHTPATPGQADKQPQVISIVMGLLDRHGAPLALNAAGDTETVLVLDQAEQPFVFE
;
A
#
# COMPACT_ATOMS: atom_id res chain seq x y z
N GLY A 1 -10.11 1.40 -3.88
CA GLY A 1 -10.53 1.48 -5.29
C GLY A 1 -11.54 2.61 -5.47
N ARG A 2 -12.04 2.83 -6.70
CA ARG A 2 -12.89 3.98 -7.07
C ARG A 2 -14.11 4.18 -6.16
N ALA A 3 -14.95 3.17 -6.00
CA ALA A 3 -16.18 3.27 -5.19
C ALA A 3 -15.89 3.66 -3.73
N GLY A 4 -14.83 3.10 -3.13
CA GLY A 4 -14.42 3.46 -1.78
C GLY A 4 -13.89 4.90 -1.68
N PHE A 5 -13.16 5.37 -2.70
CA PHE A 5 -12.72 6.76 -2.76
C PHE A 5 -13.91 7.73 -2.89
N GLU A 6 -14.89 7.41 -3.76
CA GLU A 6 -16.13 8.19 -3.92
C GLU A 6 -16.92 8.26 -2.60
N ALA A 7 -17.04 7.15 -1.87
CA ALA A 7 -17.67 7.12 -0.55
C ALA A 7 -16.92 8.01 0.47
N GLY A 8 -15.59 7.96 0.47
CA GLY A 8 -14.75 8.83 1.30
C GLY A 8 -14.92 10.31 0.97
N MET A 9 -14.94 10.66 -0.31
CA MET A 9 -15.18 12.03 -0.75
C MET A 9 -16.54 12.54 -0.32
N LYS A 10 -17.59 11.71 -0.44
CA LYS A 10 -18.94 12.05 0.02
C LYS A 10 -18.93 12.37 1.52
N LEU A 11 -18.31 11.51 2.33
CA LEU A 11 -18.23 11.70 3.78
C LEU A 11 -17.39 12.93 4.16
N TYR A 12 -16.31 13.20 3.43
CA TYR A 12 -15.48 14.39 3.63
C TYR A 12 -16.29 15.67 3.45
N PHE A 13 -17.04 15.79 2.34
CA PHE A 13 -17.91 16.96 2.11
C PHE A 13 -19.03 17.05 3.14
N GLU A 14 -19.68 15.93 3.48
CA GLU A 14 -20.73 15.90 4.51
C GLU A 14 -20.27 16.48 5.85
N ARG A 15 -19.01 16.24 6.23
CA ARG A 15 -18.45 16.69 7.51
C ARG A 15 -17.87 18.11 7.47
N HIS A 16 -17.30 18.51 6.34
CA HIS A 16 -16.35 19.63 6.29
C HIS A 16 -16.70 20.71 5.25
N ASP A 17 -17.86 20.64 4.60
CA ASP A 17 -18.29 21.72 3.71
C ASP A 17 -18.40 23.07 4.44
N GLY A 18 -17.93 24.13 3.79
CA GLY A 18 -17.85 25.48 4.35
C GLY A 18 -16.81 25.69 5.47
N GLN A 19 -15.91 24.73 5.71
CA GLN A 19 -14.89 24.80 6.77
C GLN A 19 -13.46 24.87 6.21
N ALA A 20 -12.55 25.46 7.00
CA ALA A 20 -11.12 25.31 6.79
C ALA A 20 -10.62 24.10 7.60
N VAL A 21 -10.19 23.05 6.92
CA VAL A 21 -9.82 21.75 7.53
C VAL A 21 -8.41 21.30 7.14
N THR A 22 -7.95 20.19 7.71
CA THR A 22 -6.58 19.68 7.58
C THR A 22 -6.48 18.45 6.66
N CYS A 23 -5.25 18.09 6.29
CA CYS A 23 -4.98 16.83 5.58
C CYS A 23 -5.39 15.60 6.40
N ASP A 24 -5.33 15.70 7.73
CA ASP A 24 -5.73 14.63 8.63
C ASP A 24 -7.23 14.38 8.58
N ASP A 25 -8.05 15.43 8.48
CA ASP A 25 -9.50 15.33 8.33
C ASP A 25 -9.88 14.63 7.03
N PHE A 26 -9.18 14.96 5.94
CA PHE A 26 -9.35 14.28 4.66
C PHE A 26 -9.04 12.79 4.78
N ALA A 27 -7.85 12.44 5.26
CA ALA A 27 -7.44 11.04 5.37
C ALA A 27 -8.37 10.23 6.31
N GLN A 28 -8.84 10.86 7.40
CA GLN A 28 -9.79 10.27 8.33
C GLN A 28 -11.15 10.02 7.67
N ALA A 29 -11.68 10.97 6.89
CA ALA A 29 -12.95 10.78 6.18
C ALA A 29 -12.88 9.63 5.16
N ILE A 30 -11.75 9.50 4.43
CA ILE A 30 -11.55 8.35 3.53
C ILE A 30 -11.52 7.03 4.31
N ALA A 31 -10.82 6.98 5.45
CA ALA A 31 -10.73 5.78 6.28
C ALA A 31 -12.09 5.39 6.89
N ASP A 32 -12.80 6.36 7.48
CA ASP A 32 -14.09 6.15 8.15
C ASP A 32 -15.17 5.66 7.18
N ALA A 33 -15.17 6.14 5.93
CA ALA A 33 -16.10 5.69 4.90
C ALA A 33 -15.81 4.26 4.41
N ASN A 34 -14.63 3.72 4.71
CA ASN A 34 -14.15 2.42 4.23
C ASN A 34 -13.65 1.54 5.39
N PRO A 35 -14.53 1.21 6.36
CA PRO A 35 -14.15 0.39 7.50
C PRO A 35 -13.65 -0.99 7.02
N GLY A 36 -12.54 -1.44 7.59
CA GLY A 36 -11.90 -2.71 7.20
C GLY A 36 -10.99 -2.64 5.97
N SER A 37 -10.89 -1.48 5.30
CA SER A 37 -9.91 -1.31 4.23
C SER A 37 -8.47 -1.30 4.74
N ALA A 38 -7.51 -1.56 3.85
CA ALA A 38 -6.09 -1.47 4.18
C ALA A 38 -5.68 -0.08 4.70
N LEU A 39 -6.30 0.99 4.20
CA LEU A 39 -6.09 2.34 4.71
C LEU A 39 -6.63 2.50 6.12
N ALA A 40 -7.89 2.10 6.38
CA ALA A 40 -8.51 2.26 7.69
C ALA A 40 -7.74 1.54 8.81
N THR A 41 -7.16 0.38 8.50
CA THR A 41 -6.34 -0.40 9.45
C THR A 41 -4.92 0.14 9.65
N ARG A 42 -4.47 1.09 8.82
CA ARG A 42 -3.08 1.60 8.80
C ARG A 42 -3.00 3.12 8.74
N LEU A 43 -4.07 3.81 9.10
CA LEU A 43 -4.22 5.25 8.85
C LEU A 43 -3.06 6.07 9.45
N ASP A 44 -2.68 5.78 10.70
CA ASP A 44 -1.58 6.50 11.37
C ASP A 44 -0.25 6.30 10.65
N ALA A 45 0.03 5.09 10.17
CA ALA A 45 1.22 4.82 9.38
C ALA A 45 1.13 5.46 7.99
N PHE A 46 -0.05 5.50 7.37
CA PHE A 46 -0.26 6.17 6.08
C PHE A 46 -0.07 7.68 6.17
N LYS A 47 -0.44 8.31 7.28
CA LYS A 47 -0.24 9.75 7.52
C LYS A 47 1.23 10.19 7.47
N ARG A 48 2.19 9.25 7.57
CA ARG A 48 3.62 9.51 7.33
C ARG A 48 3.91 10.04 5.92
N TRP A 49 3.04 9.81 4.94
CA TRP A 49 3.16 10.44 3.62
C TRP A 49 3.02 11.97 3.64
N TYR A 50 2.31 12.52 4.62
CA TYR A 50 2.14 13.97 4.77
C TYR A 50 3.24 14.61 5.62
N SER A 51 3.92 13.84 6.48
CA SER A 51 4.89 14.36 7.46
C SER A 51 6.35 14.02 7.16
N GLN A 52 6.63 12.94 6.42
CA GLN A 52 7.98 12.47 6.15
C GLN A 52 8.41 12.78 4.71
N ALA A 53 9.41 13.66 4.56
CA ALA A 53 9.99 14.01 3.27
C ALA A 53 10.94 12.94 2.72
N GLY A 54 11.28 13.07 1.44
CA GLY A 54 12.21 12.17 0.74
C GLY A 54 11.50 11.06 -0.01
N THR A 55 12.22 10.43 -0.95
CA THR A 55 11.69 9.37 -1.79
C THR A 55 12.04 8.01 -1.21
N PRO A 56 11.06 7.17 -0.81
CA PRO A 56 11.32 5.81 -0.37
C PRO A 56 11.99 5.00 -1.48
N ARG A 57 12.98 4.20 -1.11
CA ARG A 57 13.65 3.23 -1.97
C ARG A 57 13.13 1.85 -1.62
N VAL A 58 12.44 1.23 -2.56
CA VAL A 58 11.91 -0.13 -2.44
C VAL A 58 12.79 -1.08 -3.25
N ARG A 59 13.19 -2.20 -2.65
CA ARG A 59 13.89 -3.30 -3.32
C ARG A 59 13.02 -4.55 -3.22
N ALA A 60 12.82 -5.22 -4.34
CA ALA A 60 12.14 -6.50 -4.44
C ALA A 60 13.17 -7.63 -4.70
N ARG A 61 13.01 -8.76 -4.04
CA ARG A 61 13.77 -9.99 -4.29
C ARG A 61 12.81 -11.17 -4.36
N GLY A 62 12.85 -11.89 -5.48
CA GLY A 62 12.05 -13.09 -5.71
C GLY A 62 12.84 -14.36 -5.47
N GLU A 63 12.18 -15.35 -4.86
CA GLU A 63 12.71 -16.71 -4.69
C GLU A 63 11.61 -17.71 -5.07
N HIS A 64 11.90 -18.61 -6.00
CA HIS A 64 10.96 -19.64 -6.47
C HIS A 64 11.40 -21.02 -5.94
N ASP A 65 10.50 -21.69 -5.22
CA ASP A 65 10.67 -23.08 -4.80
C ASP A 65 9.86 -23.98 -5.74
N ALA A 66 10.55 -24.68 -6.64
CA ALA A 66 9.91 -25.56 -7.61
C ALA A 66 9.30 -26.82 -6.98
N ALA A 67 9.80 -27.27 -5.83
CA ALA A 67 9.28 -28.45 -5.14
C ALA A 67 7.99 -28.12 -4.41
N ALA A 68 7.95 -26.97 -3.73
CA ALA A 68 6.75 -26.45 -3.07
C ALA A 68 5.77 -25.75 -4.04
N ARG A 69 6.21 -25.49 -5.29
CA ARG A 69 5.49 -24.68 -6.29
C ARG A 69 5.10 -23.30 -5.76
N SER A 70 5.96 -22.71 -4.94
CA SER A 70 5.69 -21.42 -4.33
C SER A 70 6.70 -20.36 -4.79
N TYR A 71 6.25 -19.12 -4.82
CA TYR A 71 7.08 -17.96 -5.09
C TYR A 71 7.00 -16.99 -3.93
N THR A 72 8.15 -16.64 -3.35
CA THR A 72 8.25 -15.64 -2.29
C THR A 72 8.81 -14.35 -2.87
N LEU A 73 8.03 -13.27 -2.81
CA LEU A 73 8.45 -11.92 -3.14
C LEU A 73 8.71 -11.13 -1.85
N ARG A 74 9.98 -10.86 -1.56
CA ARG A 74 10.40 -10.08 -0.41
C ARG A 74 10.65 -8.63 -0.81
N PHE A 75 9.94 -7.72 -0.16
CA PHE A 75 10.20 -6.29 -0.28
C PHE A 75 10.99 -5.79 0.91
N THR A 76 11.90 -4.85 0.65
CA THR A 76 12.55 -4.03 1.66
C THR A 76 12.35 -2.56 1.28
N GLN A 77 12.10 -1.71 2.27
CA GLN A 77 11.98 -0.27 2.07
C GLN A 77 12.85 0.51 3.06
N HIS A 78 13.40 1.61 2.57
CA HIS A 78 14.02 2.63 3.41
C HIS A 78 13.91 3.99 2.73
N THR A 79 13.87 5.07 3.51
CA THR A 79 13.95 6.44 2.99
C THR A 79 15.27 7.03 3.50
N PRO A 80 16.13 7.59 2.64
CA PRO A 80 17.33 8.29 3.10
C PRO A 80 16.97 9.51 3.98
N ALA A 81 17.85 9.87 4.90
CA ALA A 81 17.73 11.08 5.70
C ALA A 81 17.60 12.33 4.81
N THR A 82 16.81 13.30 5.25
CA THR A 82 16.67 14.61 4.60
C THR A 82 16.99 15.72 5.61
N PRO A 83 17.33 16.96 5.17
CA PRO A 83 17.52 18.07 6.09
C PRO A 83 16.34 18.21 7.07
N GLY A 84 16.65 18.32 8.37
CA GLY A 84 15.63 18.41 9.43
C GLY A 84 14.87 17.12 9.74
N GLN A 85 15.14 16.01 9.06
CA GLN A 85 14.52 14.70 9.31
C GLN A 85 15.56 13.58 9.11
N ALA A 86 16.39 13.35 10.13
CA ALA A 86 17.41 12.31 10.11
C ALA A 86 16.81 10.90 10.21
N ASP A 87 15.82 10.75 11.10
CA ASP A 87 15.13 9.48 11.32
C ASP A 87 13.98 9.31 10.33
N LYS A 88 13.90 8.13 9.73
CA LYS A 88 12.86 7.77 8.77
C LYS A 88 12.19 6.46 9.18
N GLN A 89 10.87 6.44 9.12
CA GLN A 89 10.04 5.27 9.40
C GLN A 89 9.55 4.65 8.08
N PRO A 90 9.22 3.34 8.06
CA PRO A 90 8.58 2.69 6.92
C PRO A 90 7.30 3.42 6.50
N GLN A 91 7.05 3.54 5.20
CA GLN A 91 5.81 4.09 4.65
C GLN A 91 4.81 2.96 4.41
N VAL A 92 3.52 3.32 4.28
CA VAL A 92 2.51 2.43 3.71
C VAL A 92 2.54 2.58 2.19
N ILE A 93 3.04 1.57 1.48
CA ILE A 93 3.23 1.59 0.02
C ILE A 93 2.35 0.53 -0.61
N SER A 94 1.42 0.96 -1.48
CA SER A 94 0.62 0.07 -2.32
C SER A 94 1.39 -0.31 -3.57
N ILE A 95 1.59 -1.61 -3.80
CA ILE A 95 2.36 -2.14 -4.93
C ILE A 95 1.43 -3.01 -5.77
N VAL A 96 1.13 -2.56 -6.99
CA VAL A 96 0.41 -3.36 -7.99
C VAL A 96 1.39 -4.35 -8.61
N MET A 97 1.01 -5.61 -8.71
CA MET A 97 1.85 -6.63 -9.33
C MET A 97 1.04 -7.75 -9.98
N GLY A 98 1.66 -8.40 -10.95
CA GLY A 98 1.24 -9.67 -11.56
C GLY A 98 2.45 -10.59 -11.74
N LEU A 99 2.21 -11.90 -11.79
CA LEU A 99 3.24 -12.88 -12.14
C LEU A 99 3.05 -13.31 -13.59
N LEU A 100 4.15 -13.49 -14.31
CA LEU A 100 4.15 -13.97 -15.69
C LEU A 100 4.84 -15.32 -15.77
N ASP A 101 4.36 -16.19 -16.65
CA ASP A 101 5.04 -17.42 -17.00
C ASP A 101 6.24 -17.17 -17.93
N ARG A 102 6.96 -18.24 -18.27
CA ARG A 102 8.14 -18.17 -19.16
C ARG A 102 7.82 -17.68 -20.58
N HIS A 103 6.56 -17.68 -20.99
CA HIS A 103 6.09 -17.22 -22.29
C HIS A 103 5.52 -15.79 -22.21
N GLY A 104 5.53 -15.17 -21.03
CA GLY A 104 4.99 -13.84 -20.79
C GLY A 104 3.48 -13.81 -20.55
N ALA A 105 2.83 -14.97 -20.38
CA ALA A 105 1.41 -15.04 -20.08
C ALA A 105 1.15 -14.81 -18.57
N PRO A 106 0.10 -14.07 -18.18
CA PRO A 106 -0.23 -13.86 -16.77
C PRO A 106 -0.59 -15.15 -16.04
N LEU A 107 -0.11 -15.29 -14.81
CA LEU A 107 -0.46 -16.37 -13.90
C LEU A 107 -1.59 -15.91 -12.96
N ALA A 108 -2.50 -16.83 -12.62
CA ALA A 108 -3.51 -16.60 -11.60
C ALA A 108 -2.83 -16.50 -10.22
N LEU A 109 -3.20 -15.49 -9.44
CA LEU A 109 -2.68 -15.20 -8.11
C LEU A 109 -3.60 -15.69 -6.99
N ASN A 110 -4.82 -16.12 -7.33
CA ASN A 110 -5.80 -16.64 -6.41
C ASN A 110 -6.81 -17.57 -7.13
N ALA A 111 -7.69 -18.21 -6.35
CA ALA A 111 -8.70 -19.14 -6.87
C ALA A 111 -9.76 -18.47 -7.77
N ALA A 112 -9.91 -17.15 -7.72
CA ALA A 112 -10.81 -16.41 -8.60
C ALA A 112 -10.20 -16.19 -10.00
N GLY A 113 -8.92 -16.50 -10.18
CA GLY A 113 -8.21 -16.31 -11.45
C GLY A 113 -7.71 -14.88 -11.66
N ASP A 114 -7.65 -14.06 -10.61
CA ASP A 114 -7.11 -12.70 -10.73
C ASP A 114 -5.62 -12.78 -11.09
N THR A 115 -5.20 -12.00 -12.06
CA THR A 115 -3.81 -11.99 -12.57
C THR A 115 -3.01 -10.78 -12.08
N GLU A 116 -3.68 -9.87 -11.40
CA GLU A 116 -3.10 -8.68 -10.78
C GLU A 116 -3.63 -8.56 -9.35
N THR A 117 -2.78 -8.11 -8.43
CA THR A 117 -3.17 -7.81 -7.06
C THR A 117 -2.43 -6.59 -6.54
N VAL A 118 -2.96 -6.00 -5.46
CA VAL A 118 -2.32 -4.91 -4.73
C VAL A 118 -1.78 -5.44 -3.41
N LEU A 119 -0.47 -5.42 -3.28
CA LEU A 119 0.22 -5.69 -2.02
C LEU A 119 0.37 -4.40 -1.22
N VAL A 120 0.25 -4.50 0.11
CA VAL A 120 0.46 -3.36 1.02
C VAL A 120 1.71 -3.63 1.85
N LEU A 121 2.77 -2.92 1.52
CA LEU A 121 4.04 -2.93 2.25
C LEU A 121 3.98 -1.85 3.33
N ASP A 122 4.02 -2.22 4.60
CA ASP A 122 4.01 -1.28 5.73
C ASP A 122 5.17 -1.50 6.72
N GLN A 123 5.93 -2.58 6.55
CA GLN A 123 7.15 -2.87 7.31
C GLN A 123 8.41 -2.51 6.54
N ALA A 124 9.55 -2.40 7.25
CA ALA A 124 10.87 -2.20 6.65
C ALA A 124 11.26 -3.39 5.74
N GLU A 125 10.86 -4.59 6.11
CA GLU A 125 10.99 -5.80 5.32
C GLU A 125 9.72 -6.65 5.45
N GLN A 126 9.18 -7.12 4.34
CA GLN A 126 7.97 -7.93 4.33
C GLN A 126 7.99 -8.95 3.18
N PRO A 127 7.83 -10.25 3.47
CA PRO A 127 7.61 -11.27 2.44
C PRO A 127 6.13 -11.39 2.08
N PHE A 128 5.88 -11.68 0.80
CA PHE A 128 4.58 -12.12 0.28
C PHE A 128 4.79 -13.45 -0.45
N VAL A 129 3.93 -14.44 -0.16
CA VAL A 129 4.05 -15.80 -0.71
C VAL A 129 2.87 -16.07 -1.64
N PHE A 130 3.16 -16.65 -2.80
CA PHE A 130 2.21 -17.08 -3.81
C PHE A 130 2.35 -18.59 -4.02
N GLU A 131 1.23 -19.29 -4.13
CA GLU A 131 1.12 -20.76 -4.26
C GLU A 131 0.21 -21.14 -5.44
#